data_AF-Q0W325-F1
#
_entry.id   AF-Q0W325-F1
#
_cell.length_a   1.000
_cell.length_b   1.000
_cell.length_c   1.000
_cell.angle_alpha   90.00
_cell.angle_beta   90.00
_cell.angle_gamma   90.00
#
_symmetry.space_group_name_H-M   'P 1'
#
loop_
_entity.id
_entity.type
_entity.pdbx_description
1 polymer ?
#
loop_
_entity_poly.entity_id
_entity_poly.type
_entity_poly.pdbx_seq_one_letter_code
_entity_poly.pdbx_strand_id
1 'polypeptide(L)'
;MDRLCIWSFAGIIVLTLSLATMVPVMDVLTNAGYSEEDAIEVARAFIIHYETYESIGVEETLRVYIDNSTPQVPGRYNVTVEFVCRYTGYGHRNGGVASFEAHKGYVIVSGDKVIDARLDDYWDMIKEERVEGKLYPVNRYRVFVNISA
;
A
#
# COMPACT_ATOMS: atom_id res chain seq x y z
N MET A 1 20.60 47.11 -31.21
CA MET A 1 20.07 46.83 -29.86
C MET A 1 20.11 45.32 -29.60
N ASP A 2 21.17 44.63 -30.04
CA ASP A 2 21.00 43.23 -30.49
C ASP A 2 21.82 42.24 -29.65
N ARG A 3 22.77 42.73 -28.86
CA ARG A 3 23.59 41.88 -28.00
C ARG A 3 22.83 41.45 -26.74
N LEU A 4 21.99 42.30 -26.15
CA LEU A 4 21.24 41.96 -24.94
C LEU A 4 20.25 40.79 -25.15
N CYS A 5 19.56 40.71 -26.29
CA CYS A 5 18.61 39.62 -26.57
C CYS A 5 19.29 38.25 -26.65
N ILE A 6 20.46 38.15 -27.29
CA ILE A 6 21.14 36.87 -27.52
C ILE A 6 21.62 36.25 -26.20
N TRP A 7 22.12 37.07 -25.27
CA TRP A 7 22.52 36.58 -23.93
C TRP A 7 21.32 36.14 -23.08
N SER A 8 20.16 36.81 -23.22
CA SER A 8 18.94 36.41 -22.52
C SER A 8 18.39 35.07 -23.02
N PHE A 9 18.39 34.82 -24.33
CA PHE A 9 17.93 33.53 -24.88
C PHE A 9 18.89 32.38 -24.54
N ALA A 10 20.20 32.61 -24.59
CA ALA A 10 21.19 31.60 -24.20
C ALA A 10 21.08 31.21 -22.71
N GLY A 11 20.84 32.18 -21.83
CA GLY A 11 20.64 31.93 -20.40
C GLY A 11 19.39 31.08 -20.11
N ILE A 12 18.28 31.34 -20.81
CA ILE A 12 17.02 30.58 -20.65
C ILE A 12 17.18 29.14 -21.17
N ILE A 13 17.89 28.94 -22.28
CA ILE A 13 18.13 27.60 -22.84
C ILE A 13 19.00 26.75 -21.88
N VAL A 14 20.06 27.33 -21.31
CA VAL A 14 20.91 26.61 -20.34
C VAL A 14 20.14 26.26 -19.06
N LEU A 15 19.28 27.18 -18.57
CA LEU A 15 18.48 26.94 -17.37
C LEU A 15 17.44 25.82 -17.59
N THR A 16 16.75 25.84 -18.74
CA THR A 16 15.73 24.83 -19.07
C THR A 16 16.33 23.45 -19.34
N LEU A 17 17.50 23.36 -19.97
CA LEU A 17 18.22 22.09 -20.13
C LEU A 17 18.67 21.52 -18.77
N SER A 18 19.14 22.35 -17.85
CA SER A 18 19.56 21.89 -16.52
C SER A 18 18.37 21.35 -15.70
N LEU A 19 17.21 22.02 -15.77
CA LEU A 19 15.99 21.57 -15.09
C LEU A 19 15.43 20.28 -15.70
N ALA A 20 15.47 20.15 -17.03
CA ALA A 20 15.02 18.95 -17.73
C ALA A 20 15.85 17.71 -17.39
N THR A 21 17.15 17.87 -17.09
CA THR A 21 18.01 16.74 -16.66
C THR A 21 17.80 16.32 -15.20
N MET A 22 17.25 17.16 -14.32
CA MET A 22 17.01 16.77 -12.92
C MET A 22 15.76 15.89 -12.74
N VAL A 23 14.74 16.05 -13.59
CA VAL A 23 13.49 15.26 -13.50
C VAL A 23 13.71 13.76 -13.63
N PRO A 24 14.44 13.22 -14.63
CA PRO A 24 14.68 11.78 -14.72
C PRO A 24 15.63 11.26 -13.63
N VAL A 25 16.52 12.10 -13.08
CA VAL A 25 17.44 11.70 -12.01
C VAL A 25 16.68 11.46 -10.69
N MET A 26 15.67 12.27 -10.36
CA MET A 26 14.87 12.00 -9.17
C MET A 26 14.03 10.72 -9.32
N ASP A 27 13.48 10.44 -10.49
CA ASP A 27 12.65 9.24 -10.72
C ASP A 27 13.48 7.93 -10.64
N VAL A 28 14.74 7.98 -11.07
CA VAL A 28 15.71 6.88 -10.93
C VAL A 28 16.17 6.73 -9.48
N LEU A 29 16.43 7.82 -8.76
CA LEU A 29 16.82 7.78 -7.34
C LEU A 29 15.68 7.27 -6.45
N THR A 30 14.42 7.59 -6.76
CA THR A 30 13.26 7.08 -6.01
C THR A 30 12.98 5.61 -6.25
N ASN A 31 13.30 5.06 -7.44
CA ASN A 31 13.14 3.63 -7.72
C ASN A 31 14.33 2.77 -7.25
N ALA A 32 15.52 3.35 -7.08
CA ALA A 32 16.72 2.60 -6.73
C ALA A 32 16.78 2.15 -5.25
N GLY A 33 15.82 2.54 -4.41
CA GLY A 33 15.87 2.32 -2.96
C GLY A 33 14.61 1.73 -2.34
N TYR A 34 13.60 1.35 -3.11
CA TYR A 34 12.37 0.75 -2.56
C TYR A 34 12.47 -0.78 -2.60
N SER A 35 12.65 -1.37 -1.42
CA SER A 35 12.87 -2.81 -1.23
C SER A 35 11.64 -3.53 -0.67
N GLU A 36 11.70 -4.86 -0.65
CA GLU A 36 10.72 -5.71 0.01
C GLU A 36 10.60 -5.40 1.51
N GLU A 37 11.72 -5.12 2.17
CA GLU A 37 11.75 -4.80 3.60
C GLU A 37 11.01 -3.48 3.86
N ASP A 38 11.24 -2.46 3.02
CA ASP A 38 10.53 -1.17 3.12
C ASP A 38 9.01 -1.37 2.95
N ALA A 39 8.60 -2.24 2.03
CA ALA A 39 7.19 -2.57 1.84
C ALA A 39 6.58 -3.27 3.07
N ILE A 40 7.33 -4.18 3.70
CA ILE A 40 6.91 -4.84 4.95
C ILE A 40 6.77 -3.79 6.07
N GLU A 41 7.72 -2.87 6.21
CA GLU A 41 7.66 -1.81 7.22
C GLU A 41 6.46 -0.89 7.02
N VAL A 42 6.21 -0.46 5.78
CA VAL A 42 5.04 0.37 5.45
C VAL A 42 3.73 -0.37 5.74
N ALA A 43 3.62 -1.63 5.33
CA ALA A 43 2.43 -2.43 5.60
C ALA A 43 2.23 -2.67 7.10
N ARG A 44 3.30 -2.94 7.85
CA ARG A 44 3.26 -3.10 9.31
C ARG A 44 2.80 -1.81 9.97
N ALA A 45 3.38 -0.67 9.59
CA ALA A 45 3.00 0.63 10.13
C ALA A 45 1.52 0.92 9.86
N PHE A 46 1.01 0.59 8.68
CA PHE A 46 -0.41 0.71 8.35
C PHE A 46 -1.29 -0.14 9.28
N ILE A 47 -0.96 -1.42 9.48
CA ILE A 47 -1.79 -2.34 10.30
C ILE A 47 -1.76 -1.99 11.77
N ILE A 48 -0.61 -1.57 12.32
CA ILE A 48 -0.51 -1.22 13.76
C ILE A 48 -1.43 -0.04 14.12
N HIS A 49 -1.68 0.86 13.16
CA HIS A 49 -2.58 2.01 13.34
C HIS A 49 -3.99 1.76 12.76
N TYR A 50 -4.29 0.52 12.35
CA TYR A 50 -5.61 0.17 11.84
C TYR A 50 -6.56 -0.14 13.00
N GLU A 51 -7.77 0.44 12.99
CA GLU A 51 -8.68 0.45 14.14
C GLU A 51 -8.93 -0.94 14.75
N THR A 52 -9.16 -1.97 13.92
CA THR A 52 -9.40 -3.34 14.41
C THR A 52 -8.17 -3.91 15.13
N TYR A 53 -6.98 -3.67 14.62
CA TYR A 53 -5.76 -4.18 15.26
C TYR A 53 -5.41 -3.35 16.50
N GLU A 54 -5.50 -2.03 16.43
CA GLU A 54 -5.23 -1.13 17.54
C GLU A 54 -6.17 -1.38 18.74
N SER A 55 -7.45 -1.61 18.47
CA SER A 55 -8.46 -1.78 19.53
C SER A 55 -8.46 -3.17 20.16
N ILE A 56 -8.29 -4.22 19.35
CA ILE A 56 -8.54 -5.60 19.79
C ILE A 56 -7.50 -6.62 19.33
N GLY A 57 -6.45 -6.20 18.62
CA GLY A 57 -5.37 -7.07 18.15
C GLY A 57 -4.51 -7.63 19.28
N VAL A 58 -3.94 -8.81 19.06
CA VAL A 58 -2.92 -9.41 19.93
C VAL A 58 -1.55 -9.14 19.33
N GLU A 59 -0.77 -8.25 19.95
CA GLU A 59 0.49 -7.73 19.42
C GLU A 59 1.44 -8.82 18.92
N GLU A 60 1.66 -9.85 19.74
CA GLU A 60 2.56 -10.97 19.47
C GLU A 60 2.14 -11.87 18.28
N THR A 61 0.94 -11.67 17.73
CA THR A 61 0.41 -12.49 16.64
C THR A 61 0.57 -11.85 15.25
N LEU A 62 0.97 -10.58 15.18
CA LEU A 62 1.11 -9.87 13.91
C LEU A 62 2.29 -10.40 13.09
N ARG A 63 1.96 -11.03 11.96
CA ARG A 63 2.90 -11.47 10.93
C ARG A 63 2.67 -10.63 9.69
N VAL A 64 3.76 -10.11 9.13
CA VAL A 64 3.75 -9.31 7.89
C VAL A 64 4.86 -9.87 7.01
N TYR A 65 4.54 -10.25 5.78
CA TYR A 65 5.48 -10.88 4.86
C TYR A 65 5.10 -10.66 3.39
N ILE A 66 6.09 -10.68 2.49
CA ILE A 66 5.84 -10.61 1.05
C ILE A 66 5.08 -11.86 0.59
N ASP A 67 4.00 -11.64 -0.15
CA ASP A 67 3.29 -12.72 -0.82
C ASP A 67 4.02 -13.14 -2.10
N ASN A 68 4.84 -14.17 -1.99
CA ASN A 68 5.53 -14.76 -3.15
C ASN A 68 4.64 -15.68 -3.99
N SER A 69 3.40 -15.94 -3.57
CA SER A 69 2.45 -16.76 -4.35
C SER A 69 1.87 -16.01 -5.54
N THR A 70 2.02 -14.68 -5.58
CA THR A 70 1.51 -13.83 -6.64
C THR A 70 2.62 -13.01 -7.30
N PRO A 71 2.57 -12.83 -8.64
CA PRO A 71 3.56 -12.02 -9.32
C PRO A 71 3.58 -10.59 -8.79
N GLN A 72 4.77 -10.13 -8.43
CA GLN A 72 5.01 -8.74 -8.03
C GLN A 72 5.08 -7.87 -9.28
N VAL A 73 4.53 -6.65 -9.19
CA VAL A 73 4.67 -5.63 -10.24
C VAL A 73 5.84 -4.74 -9.86
N PRO A 74 6.77 -4.39 -10.77
CA PRO A 74 7.88 -3.48 -10.43
C PRO A 74 7.39 -2.20 -9.73
N GLY A 75 8.00 -1.87 -8.60
CA GLY A 75 7.60 -0.73 -7.75
C GLY A 75 6.35 -0.96 -6.90
N ARG A 76 5.85 -2.20 -6.81
CA ARG A 76 4.71 -2.59 -5.98
C ARG A 76 4.95 -3.95 -5.33
N TYR A 77 4.54 -4.06 -4.07
CA TYR A 77 4.63 -5.29 -3.31
C TYR A 77 3.26 -5.72 -2.79
N ASN A 78 2.90 -6.97 -3.06
CA ASN A 78 1.79 -7.66 -2.42
C ASN A 78 2.30 -8.19 -1.08
N VAL A 79 1.77 -7.64 0.00
CA VAL A 79 2.13 -7.99 1.38
C VAL A 79 0.95 -8.71 2.01
N THR A 80 1.20 -9.88 2.60
CA THR A 80 0.23 -10.58 3.43
C THR A 80 0.43 -10.21 4.88
N VAL A 81 -0.68 -9.99 5.57
CA VAL A 81 -0.73 -9.68 6.99
C VAL A 81 -1.61 -10.72 7.68
N GLU A 82 -1.16 -11.26 8.80
CA GLU A 82 -1.95 -12.18 9.61
C GLU A 82 -1.87 -11.73 11.07
N PHE A 83 -3.01 -11.70 11.77
CA PHE A 83 -3.06 -11.37 13.19
C PHE A 83 -4.28 -12.01 13.84
N VAL A 84 -4.27 -12.09 15.17
CA VAL A 84 -5.40 -12.57 15.97
C VAL A 84 -6.01 -11.41 16.74
N CYS A 85 -7.34 -11.32 16.73
CA CYS A 85 -8.11 -10.39 17.55
C CYS A 85 -8.72 -11.08 18.76
N ARG A 86 -8.87 -10.37 19.89
CA ARG A 86 -9.45 -10.89 21.14
C ARG A 86 -10.98 -11.01 21.12
N TYR A 87 -11.64 -10.35 20.16
CA TYR A 87 -13.09 -10.33 20.00
C TYR A 87 -13.45 -10.51 18.53
N THR A 88 -14.67 -10.96 18.26
CA THR A 88 -15.14 -11.15 16.88
C THR A 88 -15.56 -9.84 16.21
N GLY A 89 -15.26 -9.74 14.91
CA GLY A 89 -15.69 -8.64 14.04
C GLY A 89 -14.61 -7.57 13.75
N TYR A 90 -15.05 -6.47 13.15
CA TYR A 90 -14.21 -5.37 12.65
C TYR A 90 -14.55 -4.07 13.39
N GLY A 91 -13.54 -3.27 13.75
CA GLY A 91 -13.68 -1.97 14.42
C GLY A 91 -13.99 -2.03 15.93
N HIS A 92 -14.32 -0.87 16.52
CA HIS A 92 -14.58 -0.73 17.96
C HIS A 92 -15.77 -1.58 18.46
N ARG A 93 -15.48 -2.57 19.31
CA ARG A 93 -16.52 -3.26 20.10
C ARG A 93 -16.16 -3.36 21.58
N ASN A 94 -16.86 -2.56 22.38
CA ASN A 94 -16.94 -2.71 23.82
C ASN A 94 -18.01 -3.78 24.15
N GLY A 95 -17.58 -4.93 24.71
CA GLY A 95 -18.48 -5.80 25.49
C GLY A 95 -18.80 -7.21 24.96
N GLY A 96 -18.05 -7.74 23.98
CA GLY A 96 -18.22 -9.12 23.51
C GLY A 96 -17.56 -10.17 24.42
N VAL A 97 -17.96 -11.44 24.29
CA VAL A 97 -17.21 -12.58 24.86
C VAL A 97 -15.88 -12.69 24.11
N ALA A 98 -14.75 -12.82 24.84
CA ALA A 98 -13.45 -13.00 24.20
C ALA A 98 -13.46 -14.24 23.31
N SER A 99 -13.14 -14.04 22.03
CA SER A 99 -13.03 -15.09 21.03
C SER A 99 -11.83 -14.73 20.17
N PHE A 100 -10.82 -15.58 20.21
CA PHE A 100 -9.60 -15.40 19.42
C PHE A 100 -9.93 -15.71 17.95
N GLU A 101 -10.10 -14.66 17.15
CA GLU A 101 -10.38 -14.76 15.73
C GLU A 101 -9.11 -14.44 14.93
N ALA A 102 -8.73 -15.34 14.02
CA ALA A 102 -7.59 -15.14 13.16
C ALA A 102 -8.04 -14.42 11.88
N HIS A 103 -7.40 -13.29 11.59
CA HIS A 103 -7.65 -12.49 10.40
C HIS A 103 -6.47 -12.60 9.43
N LYS A 104 -6.79 -12.55 8.14
CA LYS A 104 -5.81 -12.51 7.06
C LYS A 104 -6.09 -11.33 6.16
N GLY A 105 -5.12 -10.44 6.07
CA GLY A 105 -5.15 -9.24 5.25
C GLY A 105 -4.20 -9.31 4.05
N TYR A 106 -4.58 -8.61 2.99
CA TYR A 106 -3.80 -8.38 1.79
C TYR A 106 -3.60 -6.89 1.62
N VAL A 107 -2.34 -6.45 1.57
CA VAL A 107 -1.97 -5.04 1.46
C VAL A 107 -1.09 -4.88 0.22
N ILE A 108 -1.45 -3.96 -0.66
CA ILE A 108 -0.62 -3.57 -1.81
C ILE A 108 0.07 -2.27 -1.46
N VAL A 109 1.41 -2.31 -1.44
CA VAL A 109 2.25 -1.15 -1.16
C VAL A 109 2.97 -0.70 -2.43
N SER A 110 3.07 0.61 -2.64
CA SER A 110 3.85 1.21 -3.73
C SER A 110 4.61 2.41 -3.18
N GLY A 111 5.94 2.29 -3.12
CA GLY A 111 6.79 3.25 -2.43
C GLY A 111 6.41 3.35 -0.94
N ASP A 112 6.16 4.56 -0.48
CA ASP A 112 5.82 4.89 0.91
C ASP A 112 4.33 4.76 1.23
N LYS A 113 3.52 4.22 0.33
CA LYS A 113 2.05 4.27 0.43
C LYS A 113 1.40 2.90 0.27
N VAL A 114 0.42 2.67 1.14
CA VAL A 114 -0.59 1.63 0.94
C VAL A 114 -1.61 2.13 -0.09
N ILE A 115 -1.74 1.42 -1.19
CA ILE A 115 -2.65 1.77 -2.29
C ILE A 115 -3.90 0.90 -2.34
N ASP A 116 -3.87 -0.26 -1.68
CA ASP A 116 -5.01 -1.15 -1.52
C ASP A 116 -4.80 -2.00 -0.26
N ALA A 117 -5.87 -2.29 0.47
CA ALA A 117 -5.79 -3.03 1.72
C ALA A 117 -7.13 -3.72 2.02
N ARG A 118 -7.13 -5.05 2.12
CA ARG A 118 -8.33 -5.83 2.41
C ARG A 118 -8.11 -6.83 3.53
N LEU A 119 -9.09 -6.96 4.42
CA LEU A 119 -9.13 -7.95 5.49
C LEU A 119 -10.20 -9.01 5.20
N ASP A 120 -9.82 -10.27 5.40
CA ASP A 120 -10.63 -11.49 5.20
C ASP A 120 -11.39 -11.56 3.87
N ASP A 121 -10.79 -11.04 2.80
CA ASP A 121 -11.34 -10.96 1.43
C ASP A 121 -12.54 -10.01 1.23
N TYR A 122 -13.16 -9.44 2.27
CA TYR A 122 -14.41 -8.66 2.11
C TYR A 122 -14.46 -7.33 2.86
N TRP A 123 -13.44 -6.94 3.62
CA TRP A 123 -13.41 -5.67 4.32
C TRP A 123 -12.31 -4.74 3.78
N ASP A 124 -12.69 -3.62 3.19
CA ASP A 124 -11.75 -2.60 2.71
C ASP A 124 -11.21 -1.81 3.92
N MET A 125 -9.93 -1.99 4.23
CA MET A 125 -9.31 -1.38 5.41
C MET A 125 -9.03 0.12 5.22
N ILE A 126 -9.04 0.63 3.99
CA ILE A 126 -8.80 2.07 3.71
C ILE A 126 -10.11 2.84 3.83
N LYS A 127 -11.20 2.26 3.34
CA LYS A 127 -12.53 2.89 3.35
C LYS A 127 -13.40 2.49 4.53
N GLU A 128 -12.97 1.49 5.30
CA GLU A 128 -13.71 0.93 6.43
C GLU A 128 -15.11 0.46 6.04
N GLU A 129 -15.22 -0.17 4.87
CA GLU A 129 -16.49 -0.67 4.35
C GLU A 129 -16.39 -2.10 3.87
N ARG A 130 -17.53 -2.80 3.90
CA ARG A 130 -17.64 -4.11 3.29
C ARG A 130 -17.65 -3.97 1.77
N VAL A 131 -16.81 -4.75 1.11
CA VAL A 131 -16.69 -4.81 -0.34
C VAL A 131 -17.07 -6.18 -0.86
N GLU A 132 -17.86 -6.22 -1.92
CA GLU A 132 -18.19 -7.46 -2.62
C GLU A 132 -17.04 -7.86 -3.57
N GLY A 133 -16.61 -9.12 -3.48
CA GLY A 133 -15.56 -9.70 -4.32
C GLY A 133 -14.23 -9.88 -3.60
N LYS A 134 -13.48 -10.94 -3.96
CA LYS A 134 -12.15 -11.21 -3.40
C LYS A 134 -11.10 -10.29 -4.02
N LEU A 135 -10.13 -9.86 -3.22
CA LEU A 135 -8.94 -9.19 -3.74
C LEU A 135 -7.98 -10.28 -4.21
N TYR A 136 -7.94 -10.53 -5.52
CA TYR A 136 -6.91 -11.39 -6.10
C TYR A 136 -5.65 -10.55 -6.26
N PRO A 137 -4.52 -10.94 -5.65
CA PRO A 137 -3.29 -10.19 -5.83
C PRO A 137 -2.92 -10.22 -7.32
N VAL A 138 -2.49 -9.07 -7.79
CA VAL A 138 -2.71 -8.56 -9.14
C VAL A 138 -2.31 -9.57 -10.24
N ASN A 139 -3.28 -10.32 -10.75
CA ASN A 139 -3.23 -10.81 -12.11
C ASN A 139 -4.62 -10.77 -12.76
N ARG A 140 -4.77 -9.77 -13.63
CA ARG A 140 -5.80 -9.59 -14.66
C ARG A 140 -7.27 -9.47 -14.20
N TYR A 141 -7.75 -8.24 -14.35
CA TYR A 141 -9.15 -7.80 -14.25
C TYR A 141 -9.71 -7.72 -12.83
N ARG A 142 -10.26 -6.54 -12.54
CA ARG A 142 -11.19 -6.31 -11.42
C ARG A 142 -12.47 -7.10 -11.73
N VAL A 143 -12.47 -8.41 -11.53
CA VAL A 143 -13.66 -9.24 -11.70
C VAL A 143 -14.43 -9.20 -10.39
N PHE A 144 -15.42 -8.32 -10.33
CA PHE A 144 -16.50 -8.47 -9.36
C PHE A 144 -17.31 -9.70 -9.79
N VAL A 145 -17.00 -10.87 -9.21
CA VAL A 145 -17.88 -12.03 -9.36
C VAL A 145 -19.07 -11.75 -8.45
N ASN A 146 -20.16 -11.29 -9.03
CA ASN A 146 -21.44 -11.17 -8.36
C ASN A 146 -21.98 -12.58 -8.13
N ILE A 147 -21.82 -13.11 -6.92
CA ILE A 147 -22.40 -14.41 -6.53
C ILE A 147 -23.77 -14.13 -5.93
N SER A 148 -24.75 -13.90 -6.79
CA SER A 148 -26.16 -14.05 -6.43
C SER A 148 -26.51 -15.54 -6.49
N ALA A 149 -26.73 -16.15 -5.33
CA ALA A 149 -27.46 -17.41 -5.20
C ALA A 149 -28.82 -17.13 -4.54
#